data_AF-A0A5D2MGF6-F1
#
_entry.id   AF-A0A5D2MGF6-F1
#
_cell.length_a   1.000
_cell.length_b   1.000
_cell.length_c   1.000
_cell.angle_alpha   90.00
_cell.angle_beta   90.00
_cell.angle_gamma   90.00
#
_symmetry.space_group_name_H-M   'P 1'
#
loop_
_entity.id
_entity.type
_entity.pdbx_description
1 polymer ?
#
loop_
_entity_poly.entity_id
_entity_poly.type
_entity_poly.pdbx_seq_one_letter_code
_entity_poly.pdbx_strand_id
1 'polypeptide(L)'
;MAMSTKAINLASFSSVFPSSLDKLNKPSKGVQNSFWVPRIPLVKAVQSPAESDTGRWAKQRRPQNADGDFFVDHSCIDCDTCRWMAPQVFTRVGGMSAVYKQPTCKDDRLKALQALISCPTNSIRTEVPPPDILEAQKTFPIPIDEKKLPGVYHCGYHSSKSYGASSYLIIHPDGNILIDSPKFTERLARKIEELGGVCYMFLTHKDDVADHGKWSKRFCCDRILHSGDVEACTADVETKLDGNGPWRLGQDIMLIHTPGHTEGSVCLFYMPLKILFTGDHLLMRESGLDIVEMYNRYSVGTQLDSVKKLLDLDFNWIMPGHGRRIEFKDIEEKNAILEAFVEEKAIEHPTFSALTRPLCDLYSTYSSPSSCNDKRNSGYIDVVVVLNAVGLLYWSKLLMLLFLCIIIDSMV
;
A
#
# COMPACT_ATOMS: atom_id res chain seq x y z
N MET A 1 -0.86 -20.11 -26.56
CA MET A 1 -1.09 -19.05 -27.57
C MET A 1 -0.32 -17.82 -27.14
N ALA A 2 0.47 -17.23 -28.02
CA ALA A 2 1.23 -16.01 -27.70
C ALA A 2 0.24 -14.87 -27.38
N MET A 3 0.21 -14.44 -26.11
CA MET A 3 -0.47 -13.21 -25.72
C MET A 3 0.29 -12.05 -26.38
N SER A 4 -0.37 -11.39 -27.32
CA SER A 4 0.13 -10.18 -27.97
C SER A 4 0.27 -9.10 -26.90
N THR A 5 1.50 -8.83 -26.48
CA THR A 5 1.88 -7.67 -25.66
C THR A 5 1.55 -6.41 -26.43
N LYS A 6 0.35 -5.87 -26.25
CA LYS A 6 0.04 -4.50 -26.64
C LYS A 6 0.75 -3.58 -25.65
N ALA A 7 2.02 -3.30 -25.93
CA ALA A 7 2.73 -2.22 -25.28
C ALA A 7 1.88 -0.94 -25.36
N ILE A 8 1.58 -0.35 -24.20
CA ILE A 8 0.92 0.96 -24.13
C ILE A 8 1.77 1.92 -24.97
N ASN A 9 1.19 2.54 -25.99
CA ASN A 9 1.93 3.48 -26.84
C ASN A 9 2.21 4.76 -26.03
N LEU A 10 3.38 4.77 -25.37
CA LEU A 10 3.84 5.79 -24.46
C LEU A 10 4.05 7.16 -25.12
N ALA A 11 4.05 7.25 -26.45
CA ALA A 11 4.38 8.46 -27.23
C ALA A 11 3.21 9.44 -27.42
N SER A 12 1.98 9.08 -27.06
CA SER A 12 0.78 9.91 -27.32
C SER A 12 0.33 10.80 -26.15
N PHE A 13 1.05 10.82 -25.03
CA PHE A 13 0.64 11.55 -23.83
C PHE A 13 1.58 12.73 -23.55
N SER A 14 1.05 13.95 -23.61
CA SER A 14 1.76 15.16 -23.19
C SER A 14 1.90 15.20 -21.66
N SER A 15 3.02 15.74 -21.14
CA SER A 15 3.17 16.04 -19.71
C SER A 15 2.00 16.91 -19.24
N VAL A 16 1.36 16.53 -18.15
CA VAL A 16 0.30 17.35 -17.52
C VAL A 16 0.91 18.41 -16.60
N PHE A 17 2.22 18.32 -16.34
CA PHE A 17 2.93 19.19 -15.41
C PHE A 17 3.86 20.17 -16.13
N PRO A 18 3.92 21.44 -15.70
CA PRO A 18 4.91 22.40 -16.20
C PRO A 18 6.32 21.93 -15.85
N SER A 19 7.30 22.28 -16.70
CA SER A 19 8.71 21.96 -16.44
C SER A 19 9.16 22.58 -15.11
N SER A 20 9.90 21.80 -14.32
CA SER A 20 10.45 22.20 -13.01
C SER A 20 11.32 23.47 -13.07
N LEU A 21 11.92 23.75 -14.24
CA LEU A 21 12.73 24.92 -14.54
C LEU A 21 11.97 26.26 -14.38
N ASP A 22 10.66 26.29 -14.57
CA ASP A 22 9.86 27.53 -14.37
C ASP A 22 9.58 27.84 -12.89
N LYS A 23 9.77 26.88 -11.99
CA LYS A 23 9.48 27.03 -10.55
C LYS A 23 10.71 27.39 -9.71
N LEU A 24 11.90 26.96 -10.11
CA LEU A 24 13.16 27.35 -9.46
C LEU A 24 13.48 28.86 -9.60
N ASN A 25 12.82 29.56 -10.53
CA ASN A 25 13.01 30.99 -10.79
C ASN A 25 11.91 31.91 -10.21
N LYS A 26 10.95 31.40 -9.42
CA LYS A 26 10.06 32.30 -8.68
C LYS A 26 10.78 32.79 -7.43
N PRO A 27 11.04 34.11 -7.28
CA PRO A 27 11.56 34.61 -6.02
C PRO A 27 10.57 34.23 -4.93
N SER A 28 11.08 33.68 -3.83
CA SER A 28 10.32 33.61 -2.59
C SER A 28 9.73 35.00 -2.39
N LYS A 29 8.39 35.10 -2.37
CA LYS A 29 7.77 36.35 -1.91
C LYS A 29 8.27 36.51 -0.48
N GLY A 30 9.24 37.40 -0.30
CA GLY A 30 9.78 37.75 0.99
C GLY A 30 8.64 38.24 1.85
N VAL A 31 8.11 37.35 2.68
CA VAL A 31 7.25 37.75 3.77
C VAL A 31 8.18 38.39 4.79
N GLN A 32 8.34 39.71 4.68
CA GLN A 32 8.84 40.52 5.79
C GLN A 32 7.80 40.45 6.90
N ASN A 33 7.89 39.43 7.75
CA ASN A 33 7.26 39.48 9.06
C ASN A 33 8.29 40.06 10.03
N SER A 34 8.11 41.33 10.35
CA SER A 34 8.68 41.92 11.57
C SER A 34 8.12 41.14 12.77
N PHE A 35 8.89 40.18 13.27
CA PHE A 35 8.56 39.47 14.50
C PHE A 35 8.72 40.41 15.69
N TRP A 36 7.63 41.03 16.12
CA TRP A 36 7.50 41.54 17.47
C TRP A 36 7.15 40.35 18.37
N VAL A 37 8.06 39.93 19.23
CA VAL A 37 7.83 38.88 20.22
C VAL A 37 7.44 39.55 21.54
N PRO A 38 6.17 39.51 21.98
CA PRO A 38 5.86 39.89 23.35
C PRO A 38 6.49 38.87 24.29
N ARG A 39 7.18 39.33 25.34
CA ARG A 39 7.60 38.45 26.44
C ARG A 39 6.35 37.82 27.07
N ILE A 40 6.17 36.52 26.86
CA ILE A 40 5.15 35.72 27.54
C ILE A 40 5.60 35.57 29.01
N PRO A 41 4.76 35.90 30.01
CA PRO A 41 5.07 35.63 31.41
C PRO A 41 5.24 34.11 31.62
N LEU A 42 6.22 33.74 32.44
CA LEU A 42 6.54 32.36 32.81
C LEU A 42 5.26 31.58 33.20
N VAL A 43 4.75 30.75 32.29
CA VAL A 43 3.61 29.88 32.57
C VAL A 43 4.08 28.79 33.53
N LYS A 44 3.56 28.80 34.75
CA LYS A 44 3.74 27.71 35.71
C LYS A 44 3.27 26.41 35.06
N ALA A 45 4.07 25.35 35.18
CA ALA A 45 3.73 24.02 34.71
C ALA A 45 2.34 23.62 35.22
N VAL A 46 1.37 23.56 34.30
CA VAL A 46 0.09 22.93 34.55
C VAL A 46 0.40 21.44 34.62
N GLN A 47 0.22 20.85 35.80
CA GLN A 47 0.30 19.40 35.98
C GLN A 47 -0.67 18.74 35.00
N SER A 48 -0.14 17.84 34.17
CA SER A 48 -0.92 17.00 33.27
C SER A 48 -2.06 16.33 34.06
N PRO A 49 -3.27 16.20 33.50
CA PRO A 49 -4.31 15.41 34.15
C PRO A 49 -3.79 13.99 34.40
N ALA A 50 -4.14 13.41 35.56
CA ALA A 50 -3.81 12.02 35.87
C ALA A 50 -4.26 11.11 34.70
N GLU A 51 -3.33 10.31 34.16
CA GLU A 51 -3.64 9.36 33.10
C GLU A 51 -4.71 8.37 33.58
N SER A 52 -5.74 8.12 32.78
CA SER A 52 -6.77 7.13 33.10
C SER A 52 -6.16 5.73 33.23
N ASP A 53 -6.75 4.87 34.07
CA ASP A 53 -6.30 3.48 34.23
C ASP A 53 -6.23 2.71 32.91
N THR A 54 -7.12 3.04 31.96
CA THR A 54 -7.11 2.52 30.58
C THR A 54 -5.87 2.93 29.79
N GLY A 55 -5.40 4.17 29.94
CA GLY A 55 -4.18 4.66 29.30
C GLY A 55 -2.93 4.07 29.93
N ARG A 56 -2.97 3.81 31.25
CA ARG A 56 -1.87 3.16 31.98
C ARG A 56 -1.70 1.70 31.58
N TRP A 57 -2.81 0.96 31.43
CA TRP A 57 -2.81 -0.42 30.94
C TRP A 57 -2.24 -0.54 29.51
N ALA A 58 -2.67 0.34 28.60
CA ALA A 58 -2.23 0.29 27.19
C ALA A 58 -0.71 0.40 27.02
N LYS A 59 -0.03 1.09 27.94
CA LYS A 59 1.44 1.29 27.91
C LYS A 59 2.23 0.19 28.62
N GLN A 60 1.57 -0.81 29.20
CA GLN A 60 2.25 -1.93 29.88
C GLN A 60 2.86 -2.90 28.87
N ARG A 61 4.03 -3.44 29.24
CA ARG A 61 4.71 -4.51 28.51
C ARG A 61 3.76 -5.70 28.33
N ARG A 62 3.63 -6.18 27.09
CA ARG A 62 2.90 -7.42 26.83
C ARG A 62 3.69 -8.63 27.36
N PRO A 63 3.03 -9.66 27.92
CA PRO A 63 3.71 -10.85 28.42
C PRO A 63 4.35 -11.71 27.31
N GLN A 64 4.00 -11.48 26.04
CA GLN A 64 4.59 -12.20 24.90
C GLN A 64 5.98 -11.67 24.48
N ASN A 65 6.48 -10.58 25.08
CA ASN A 65 7.83 -10.10 24.80
C ASN A 65 8.86 -10.97 25.50
N ALA A 66 10.00 -11.19 24.85
CA ALA A 66 11.22 -11.64 25.52
C ALA A 66 11.68 -10.60 26.56
N ASP A 67 12.25 -11.09 27.67
CA ASP A 67 12.81 -10.25 28.71
C ASP A 67 13.97 -9.38 28.17
N GLY A 68 14.08 -8.16 28.69
CA GLY A 68 15.15 -7.21 28.35
C GLY A 68 14.65 -5.84 27.92
N ASP A 69 15.60 -5.00 27.47
CA ASP A 69 15.44 -3.57 27.22
C ASP A 69 14.24 -3.26 26.31
N PHE A 70 14.20 -3.84 25.10
CA PHE A 70 13.12 -3.58 24.15
C PHE A 70 11.85 -4.35 24.51
N PHE A 71 10.70 -3.70 24.31
CA PHE A 71 9.40 -4.36 24.41
C PHE A 71 8.32 -3.68 23.57
N VAL A 72 7.26 -4.42 23.27
CA VAL A 72 6.02 -3.91 22.68
C VAL A 72 4.92 -3.87 23.75
N ASP A 73 4.21 -2.76 23.84
CA ASP A 73 3.06 -2.59 24.75
C ASP A 73 1.71 -2.95 24.10
N HIS A 74 0.64 -2.84 24.89
CA HIS A 74 -0.73 -3.16 24.47
C HIS A 74 -1.36 -2.14 23.51
N SER A 75 -0.70 -1.03 23.19
CA SER A 75 -1.18 -0.07 22.18
C SER A 75 -0.85 -0.48 20.74
N CYS A 76 -0.19 -1.62 20.55
CA CYS A 76 0.16 -2.13 19.22
C CYS A 76 -1.09 -2.45 18.39
N ILE A 77 -1.10 -1.96 17.15
CA ILE A 77 -2.20 -2.17 16.17
C ILE A 77 -1.89 -3.24 15.13
N ASP A 78 -0.84 -4.05 15.34
CA ASP A 78 -0.44 -5.14 14.45
C ASP A 78 -0.09 -4.77 13.00
N CYS A 79 0.35 -3.53 12.75
CA CYS A 79 0.64 -2.96 11.42
C CYS A 79 1.83 -3.57 10.63
N ASP A 80 2.46 -4.65 11.09
CA ASP A 80 3.66 -5.31 10.51
C ASP A 80 4.97 -4.49 10.43
N THR A 81 4.94 -3.16 10.56
CA THR A 81 6.09 -2.25 10.37
C THR A 81 7.39 -2.77 11.01
N CYS A 82 7.36 -3.07 12.30
CA CYS A 82 8.56 -3.51 13.01
C CYS A 82 9.09 -4.87 12.58
N ARG A 83 8.23 -5.75 12.08
CA ARG A 83 8.60 -7.12 11.68
C ARG A 83 9.35 -7.13 10.37
N TRP A 84 8.98 -6.28 9.41
CA TRP A 84 9.76 -6.17 8.17
C TRP A 84 10.98 -5.24 8.31
N MET A 85 10.96 -4.27 9.23
CA MET A 85 12.14 -3.43 9.50
C MET A 85 13.23 -4.16 10.30
N ALA A 86 12.83 -4.97 11.28
CA ALA A 86 13.74 -5.66 12.20
C ALA A 86 13.26 -7.10 12.49
N PRO A 87 13.21 -7.99 11.48
CA PRO A 87 12.68 -9.36 11.62
C PRO A 87 13.47 -10.24 12.60
N GLN A 88 14.72 -9.89 12.89
CA GLN A 88 15.55 -10.59 13.88
C GLN A 88 15.13 -10.28 15.34
N VAL A 89 14.33 -9.22 15.55
CA VAL A 89 13.93 -8.70 16.86
C VAL A 89 12.44 -8.88 17.12
N PHE A 90 11.59 -8.60 16.12
CA PHE A 90 10.13 -8.61 16.29
C PHE A 90 9.47 -9.77 15.55
N THR A 91 8.44 -10.35 16.18
CA THR A 91 7.56 -11.36 15.58
C THR A 91 6.09 -11.02 15.80
N ARG A 92 5.18 -11.76 15.17
CA ARG A 92 3.74 -11.69 15.40
C ARG A 92 3.32 -12.77 16.38
N VAL A 93 2.66 -12.38 17.46
CA VAL A 93 2.13 -13.33 18.47
C VAL A 93 0.93 -12.74 19.17
N GLY A 94 -0.15 -13.53 19.24
CA GLY A 94 -1.43 -13.10 19.84
C GLY A 94 -2.04 -11.88 19.13
N GLY A 95 -1.98 -11.83 17.79
CA GLY A 95 -2.59 -10.77 16.98
C GLY A 95 -1.93 -9.39 17.08
N MET A 96 -0.69 -9.32 17.57
CA MET A 96 0.08 -8.08 17.71
C MET A 96 1.58 -8.39 17.55
N SER A 97 2.40 -7.35 17.40
CA SER A 97 3.85 -7.49 17.43
C SER A 97 4.38 -7.68 18.85
N ALA A 98 5.43 -8.47 19.01
CA ALA A 98 6.20 -8.59 20.25
C ALA A 98 7.69 -8.72 19.95
N VAL A 99 8.54 -8.38 20.92
CA VAL A 99 9.97 -8.68 20.86
C VAL A 99 10.15 -10.19 21.04
N TYR A 100 10.59 -10.88 20.00
CA TYR A 100 10.92 -12.31 20.04
C TYR A 100 12.31 -12.55 20.62
N LYS A 101 13.26 -11.67 20.26
CA LYS A 101 14.65 -11.73 20.68
C LYS A 101 15.18 -10.32 20.87
N GLN A 102 15.88 -10.06 21.96
CA GLN A 102 16.54 -8.77 22.16
C GLN A 102 17.66 -8.57 21.11
N PRO A 103 17.92 -7.34 20.66
CA PRO A 103 19.03 -7.06 19.75
C PRO A 103 20.36 -7.58 20.29
N THR A 104 21.09 -8.34 19.48
CA THR A 104 22.36 -8.97 19.90
C THR A 104 23.61 -8.28 19.34
N CYS A 105 23.44 -7.42 18.35
CA CYS A 105 24.52 -6.65 17.75
C CYS A 105 24.09 -5.21 17.44
N LYS A 106 25.06 -4.38 17.01
CA LYS A 106 24.81 -2.96 16.69
C LYS A 106 23.79 -2.79 15.55
N ASP A 107 23.82 -3.69 14.56
CA ASP A 107 22.89 -3.64 13.42
C ASP A 107 21.45 -3.97 13.86
N ASP A 108 21.26 -5.04 14.64
CA ASP A 108 19.95 -5.37 15.22
C ASP A 108 19.41 -4.20 16.04
N ARG A 109 20.27 -3.56 16.87
CA ARG A 109 19.86 -2.45 17.73
C ARG A 109 19.47 -1.22 16.92
N LEU A 110 20.23 -0.91 15.88
CA LEU A 110 19.90 0.19 14.96
C LEU A 110 18.54 -0.06 14.29
N LYS A 111 18.32 -1.24 13.73
CA LYS A 111 17.04 -1.61 13.08
C LYS A 111 15.87 -1.60 14.07
N ALA A 112 16.08 -2.05 15.31
CA ALA A 112 15.08 -1.99 16.37
C ALA A 112 14.72 -0.55 16.74
N LEU A 113 15.70 0.36 16.82
CA LEU A 113 15.45 1.78 17.06
C LEU A 113 14.79 2.47 15.86
N GLN A 114 15.13 2.10 14.63
CA GLN A 114 14.44 2.58 13.43
C GLN A 114 12.98 2.12 13.41
N ALA A 115 12.70 0.87 13.77
CA ALA A 115 11.35 0.35 13.95
C ALA A 115 10.60 1.08 15.07
N LEU A 116 11.27 1.37 16.20
CA LEU A 116 10.71 2.16 17.30
C LEU A 116 10.29 3.56 16.84
N ILE A 117 11.15 4.26 16.09
CA ILE A 117 10.88 5.59 15.54
C ILE A 117 9.73 5.55 14.53
N SER A 118 9.64 4.48 13.74
CA SER A 118 8.64 4.31 12.68
C SER A 118 7.32 3.72 13.19
N CYS A 119 7.23 3.28 14.45
CA CYS A 119 6.01 2.73 15.01
C CYS A 119 4.91 3.80 15.07
N PRO A 120 3.77 3.62 14.37
CA PRO A 120 2.75 4.67 14.26
C PRO A 120 2.09 5.02 15.60
N THR A 121 2.02 4.04 16.50
CA THR A 121 1.36 4.13 17.81
C THR A 121 2.36 4.33 18.96
N ASN A 122 3.67 4.41 18.67
CA ASN A 122 4.74 4.44 19.68
C ASN A 122 4.64 3.31 20.71
N SER A 123 4.24 2.12 20.25
CA SER A 123 4.05 0.92 21.10
C SER A 123 5.34 0.18 21.38
N ILE A 124 6.39 0.43 20.61
CA ILE A 124 7.72 -0.12 20.84
C ILE A 124 8.44 0.81 21.82
N ARG A 125 8.98 0.24 22.89
CA ARG A 125 9.61 0.96 23.99
C ARG A 125 10.92 0.29 24.38
N THR A 126 11.69 1.04 25.15
CA THR A 126 12.87 0.59 25.89
C THR A 126 12.64 0.82 27.39
N GLU A 127 13.33 0.10 28.27
CA GLU A 127 13.18 0.26 29.72
C GLU A 127 13.61 1.65 30.18
N VAL A 128 14.65 2.18 29.54
CA VAL A 128 15.15 3.54 29.72
C VAL A 128 15.26 4.23 28.37
N PRO A 129 15.23 5.58 28.31
CA PRO A 129 15.46 6.30 27.06
C PRO A 129 16.75 5.83 26.37
N PRO A 130 16.71 5.38 25.10
CA PRO A 130 17.87 4.80 24.45
C PRO A 130 18.91 5.90 24.18
N PRO A 131 20.16 5.77 24.66
CA PRO A 131 21.18 6.81 24.50
C PRO A 131 21.57 7.04 23.04
N ASP A 132 21.37 6.03 22.19
CA ASP A 132 21.70 5.98 20.77
C ASP A 132 20.52 6.32 19.84
N ILE A 133 19.38 6.75 20.39
CA ILE A 133 18.19 7.12 19.59
C ILE A 133 18.49 8.23 18.56
N LEU A 134 19.37 9.17 18.91
CA LEU A 134 19.73 10.27 18.03
C LEU A 134 20.54 9.78 16.81
N GLU A 135 21.34 8.73 16.97
CA GLU A 135 22.06 8.12 15.84
C GLU A 135 21.09 7.40 14.90
N ALA A 136 20.12 6.67 15.45
CA ALA A 136 19.06 6.06 14.64
C ALA A 136 18.25 7.13 13.88
N GLN A 137 17.90 8.25 14.52
CA GLN A 137 17.19 9.36 13.86
C GLN A 137 17.96 9.96 12.69
N LYS A 138 19.30 10.00 12.74
CA LYS A 138 20.13 10.53 11.64
C LYS A 138 20.11 9.65 10.40
N THR A 139 19.72 8.39 10.53
CA THR A 139 19.63 7.46 9.39
C THR A 139 18.40 7.68 8.51
N PHE A 140 17.45 8.51 8.94
CA PHE A 140 16.24 8.80 8.16
C PHE A 140 16.42 10.02 7.24
N PRO A 141 15.81 10.00 6.03
CA PRO A 141 15.12 8.85 5.44
C PRO A 141 16.13 7.74 5.08
N ILE A 142 15.73 6.46 5.23
CA ILE A 142 16.62 5.30 5.10
C ILE A 142 16.69 4.87 3.63
N PRO A 143 17.88 4.76 3.01
CA PRO A 143 18.02 4.20 1.66
C PRO A 143 17.42 2.79 1.60
N ILE A 144 16.60 2.51 0.58
CA ILE A 144 15.99 1.17 0.44
C ILE A 144 17.07 0.14 0.06
N ASP A 145 17.80 0.42 -1.00
CA ASP A 145 18.97 -0.34 -1.46
C ASP A 145 19.84 0.63 -2.27
N GLU A 146 20.99 1.04 -1.73
CA GLU A 146 21.86 2.03 -2.37
C GLU A 146 22.43 1.56 -3.72
N LYS A 147 22.49 0.25 -3.96
CA LYS A 147 23.07 -0.32 -5.18
C LYS A 147 22.01 -0.55 -6.24
N LYS A 148 20.87 -1.13 -5.86
CA LYS A 148 19.80 -1.47 -6.80
C LYS A 148 18.84 -0.31 -7.03
N LEU A 149 18.57 0.49 -5.99
CA LEU A 149 17.57 1.55 -6.00
C LEU A 149 18.17 2.90 -5.55
N PRO A 150 19.24 3.38 -6.20
CA PRO A 150 19.90 4.62 -5.82
C PRO A 150 18.91 5.79 -5.85
N GLY A 151 18.95 6.63 -4.81
CA GLY A 151 18.06 7.78 -4.71
C GLY A 151 16.65 7.47 -4.23
N VAL A 152 16.34 6.24 -3.82
CA VAL A 152 15.03 5.86 -3.28
C VAL A 152 15.14 5.52 -1.80
N TYR A 153 14.32 6.19 -1.00
CA TYR A 153 14.38 6.10 0.45
C TYR A 153 13.02 5.77 1.07
N HIS A 154 13.03 5.06 2.19
CA HIS A 154 11.91 4.91 3.12
C HIS A 154 11.97 6.01 4.18
N CYS A 155 10.90 6.78 4.34
CA CYS A 155 10.90 7.93 5.23
C CYS A 155 10.83 7.58 6.72
N GLY A 156 10.35 6.38 7.06
CA GLY A 156 10.01 6.03 8.44
C GLY A 156 8.94 6.95 9.02
N TYR A 157 9.00 7.19 10.33
CA TYR A 157 8.10 8.09 11.05
C TYR A 157 6.63 7.89 10.66
N HIS A 158 6.14 6.65 10.65
CA HIS A 158 4.77 6.40 10.21
C HIS A 158 3.76 7.09 11.13
N SER A 159 2.58 7.37 10.57
CA SER A 159 1.50 8.05 11.25
C SER A 159 0.45 7.06 11.72
N SER A 160 -0.09 7.26 12.93
CA SER A 160 -1.29 6.54 13.36
C SER A 160 -2.54 6.93 12.56
N LYS A 161 -2.53 8.09 11.89
CA LYS A 161 -3.64 8.54 11.04
C LYS A 161 -3.77 7.72 9.75
N SER A 162 -2.68 7.09 9.31
CA SER A 162 -2.61 6.21 8.14
C SER A 162 -2.31 4.77 8.57
N TYR A 163 -2.67 4.39 9.81
CA TYR A 163 -2.47 3.04 10.35
C TYR A 163 -1.04 2.45 10.24
N GLY A 164 -0.02 3.29 10.04
CA GLY A 164 1.34 2.83 9.81
C GLY A 164 1.79 2.73 8.35
N ALA A 165 1.12 3.40 7.40
CA ALA A 165 1.55 3.43 6.01
C ALA A 165 2.99 3.96 5.86
N SER A 166 3.73 3.28 5.00
CA SER A 166 5.08 3.59 4.58
C SER A 166 5.03 4.71 3.55
N SER A 167 5.92 5.68 3.71
CA SER A 167 6.11 6.75 2.73
C SER A 167 7.53 6.71 2.20
N TYR A 168 7.69 7.20 0.97
CA TYR A 168 8.92 7.06 0.21
C TYR A 168 9.37 8.40 -0.35
N LEU A 169 10.68 8.57 -0.52
CA LEU A 169 11.26 9.72 -1.18
C LEU A 169 12.04 9.24 -2.40
N ILE A 170 11.75 9.84 -3.56
CA ILE A 170 12.55 9.69 -4.78
C ILE A 170 13.36 10.98 -4.96
N ILE A 171 14.68 10.84 -5.03
CA ILE A 171 15.58 11.90 -5.46
C ILE A 171 15.58 11.94 -6.98
N HIS A 172 15.15 13.06 -7.53
CA HIS A 172 14.84 13.16 -8.95
C HIS A 172 15.43 14.45 -9.54
N PRO A 173 16.04 14.42 -10.74
CA PRO A 173 16.70 15.59 -11.33
C PRO A 173 15.76 16.78 -11.56
N ASP A 174 14.49 16.53 -11.86
CA ASP A 174 13.47 17.58 -12.03
C ASP A 174 12.79 18.00 -10.71
N GLY A 175 13.30 17.52 -9.57
CA GLY A 175 12.77 17.81 -8.25
C GLY A 175 12.21 16.58 -7.54
N ASN A 176 12.59 16.41 -6.28
CA ASN A 176 12.28 15.23 -5.48
C ASN A 176 10.78 15.04 -5.27
N ILE A 177 10.39 13.78 -5.10
CA ILE A 177 8.98 13.36 -4.96
C ILE A 177 8.81 12.62 -3.65
N LEU A 178 7.92 13.12 -2.80
CA LEU A 178 7.47 12.44 -1.59
C LEU A 178 6.20 11.65 -1.93
N ILE A 179 6.24 10.33 -1.76
CA ILE A 179 5.11 9.43 -2.00
C ILE A 179 4.47 9.11 -0.66
N ASP A 180 3.18 9.42 -0.57
CA ASP A 180 2.37 9.38 0.64
C ASP A 180 2.98 10.19 1.80
N SER A 181 2.28 10.23 2.93
CA SER A 181 2.53 11.22 3.97
C SER A 181 3.06 10.61 5.26
N PRO A 182 4.36 10.78 5.59
CA PRO A 182 4.85 10.45 6.92
C PRO A 182 4.31 11.43 7.96
N LYS A 183 4.37 11.05 9.24
CA LYS A 183 4.18 11.99 10.34
C LYS A 183 5.23 13.10 10.22
N PHE A 184 4.80 14.35 10.23
CA PHE A 184 5.72 15.46 10.12
C PHE A 184 6.61 15.55 11.36
N THR A 185 7.93 15.51 11.16
CA THR A 185 8.88 15.88 12.19
C THR A 185 9.91 16.85 11.62
N GLU A 186 10.29 17.81 12.45
CA GLU A 186 11.28 18.81 12.07
C GLU A 186 12.66 18.17 11.78
N ARG A 187 12.96 17.02 12.38
CA ARG A 187 14.21 16.27 12.11
C ARG A 187 14.21 15.63 10.72
N LEU A 188 13.13 14.91 10.37
CA LEU A 188 12.99 14.31 9.04
C LEU A 188 12.94 15.40 7.96
N ALA A 189 12.22 16.49 8.22
CA ALA A 189 12.11 17.59 7.26
C ALA A 189 13.48 18.20 6.90
N ARG A 190 14.32 18.51 7.89
CA ARG A 190 15.69 18.99 7.62
C ARG A 190 16.54 17.99 6.86
N LYS A 191 16.40 16.69 7.14
CA LYS A 191 17.12 15.65 6.40
C LYS A 191 16.69 15.58 4.94
N ILE A 192 15.40 15.72 4.67
CA ILE A 192 14.88 15.80 3.31
C ILE A 192 15.32 17.11 2.62
N GLU A 193 15.41 18.23 3.33
CA GLU A 193 16.02 19.47 2.79
C GLU A 193 17.48 19.29 2.37
N GLU A 194 18.29 18.63 3.20
CA GLU A 194 19.69 18.29 2.88
C GLU A 194 19.80 17.44 1.60
N LEU A 195 18.75 16.70 1.25
CA LEU A 195 18.64 15.89 0.03
C LEU A 195 18.01 16.63 -1.16
N GLY A 196 17.78 17.95 -1.06
CA GLY A 196 17.20 18.77 -2.14
C GLY A 196 15.72 19.13 -1.96
N GLY A 197 15.13 18.82 -0.80
CA GLY A 197 13.75 19.17 -0.49
C GLY A 197 12.73 18.27 -1.19
N VAL A 198 11.53 18.80 -1.44
CA VAL A 198 10.42 18.10 -2.12
C VAL A 198 9.76 19.08 -3.08
N CYS A 199 9.63 18.71 -4.36
CA CYS A 199 8.89 19.49 -5.36
C CYS A 199 7.46 19.00 -5.53
N TYR A 200 7.26 17.67 -5.46
CA TYR A 200 5.95 17.04 -5.59
C TYR A 200 5.67 16.12 -4.42
N MET A 201 4.41 16.10 -3.98
CA MET A 201 3.91 15.09 -3.06
C MET A 201 2.81 14.30 -3.74
N PHE A 202 3.08 13.06 -4.09
CA PHE A 202 2.10 12.17 -4.71
C PHE A 202 1.38 11.37 -3.63
N LEU A 203 0.05 11.53 -3.54
CA LEU A 203 -0.81 10.82 -2.60
C LEU A 203 -1.52 9.70 -3.37
N THR A 204 -1.22 8.45 -3.05
CA THR A 204 -1.72 7.27 -3.78
C THR A 204 -3.23 7.12 -3.66
N HIS A 205 -3.78 7.47 -2.49
CA HIS A 205 -5.20 7.44 -2.18
C HIS A 205 -5.47 8.27 -0.90
N LYS A 206 -6.75 8.42 -0.55
CA LYS A 206 -7.20 9.29 0.55
C LYS A 206 -6.85 8.84 1.98
N ASP A 207 -6.61 7.54 2.20
CA ASP A 207 -6.33 7.02 3.55
C ASP A 207 -4.91 7.38 4.04
N ASP A 208 -3.95 7.62 3.12
CA ASP A 208 -2.51 7.80 3.42
C ASP A 208 -2.02 9.26 3.39
N VAL A 209 -2.90 10.20 3.72
CA VAL A 209 -2.63 11.65 3.61
C VAL A 209 -2.05 12.28 4.89
N ALA A 210 -2.19 11.64 6.04
CA ALA A 210 -1.61 11.99 7.35
C ALA A 210 -1.34 13.50 7.61
N ASP A 211 -0.08 13.94 7.52
CA ASP A 211 0.37 15.32 7.80
C ASP A 211 0.73 16.08 6.50
N HIS A 212 0.10 15.75 5.36
CA HIS A 212 0.45 16.26 4.02
C HIS A 212 0.51 17.79 3.96
N GLY A 213 -0.42 18.49 4.62
CA GLY A 213 -0.46 19.95 4.65
C GLY A 213 0.75 20.56 5.36
N LYS A 214 1.35 19.90 6.36
CA LYS A 214 2.57 20.37 7.02
C LYS A 214 3.78 20.23 6.10
N TRP A 215 3.86 19.11 5.37
CA TRP A 215 4.91 18.86 4.39
C TRP A 215 4.87 19.86 3.24
N SER A 216 3.70 20.09 2.65
CA SER A 216 3.56 21.11 1.61
C SER A 216 3.81 22.51 2.13
N LYS A 217 3.38 22.86 3.35
CA LYS A 217 3.75 24.15 3.94
C LYS A 217 5.28 24.31 4.12
N ARG A 218 6.00 23.23 4.45
CA ARG A 218 7.45 23.26 4.66
C ARG A 218 8.24 23.44 3.36
N PHE A 219 7.80 22.77 2.29
CA PHE A 219 8.53 22.69 1.02
C PHE A 219 7.92 23.49 -0.12
N CYS A 220 6.71 24.01 0.06
CA CYS A 220 5.89 24.57 -1.02
C CYS A 220 5.71 23.58 -2.19
N CYS A 221 5.61 22.28 -1.89
CA CYS A 221 5.44 21.25 -2.89
C CYS A 221 3.99 21.14 -3.38
N ASP A 222 3.82 20.78 -4.65
CA ASP A 222 2.50 20.50 -5.24
C ASP A 222 2.05 19.10 -4.81
N ARG A 223 0.91 19.02 -4.13
CA ARG A 223 0.24 17.76 -3.82
C ARG A 223 -0.57 17.31 -5.02
N ILE A 224 -0.40 16.05 -5.39
CA ILE A 224 -1.10 15.40 -6.49
C ILE A 224 -1.97 14.29 -5.89
N LEU A 225 -3.27 14.33 -6.13
CA LEU A 225 -4.25 13.34 -5.68
C LEU A 225 -5.32 13.16 -6.76
N HIS A 226 -5.91 11.98 -6.88
CA HIS A 226 -7.03 11.77 -7.79
C HIS A 226 -8.32 12.44 -7.29
N SER A 227 -9.13 13.00 -8.19
CA SER A 227 -10.35 13.73 -7.82
C SER A 227 -11.39 12.88 -7.11
N GLY A 228 -11.49 11.59 -7.45
CA GLY A 228 -12.32 10.60 -6.75
C GLY A 228 -11.96 10.35 -5.28
N ASP A 229 -10.78 10.80 -4.84
CA ASP A 229 -10.27 10.65 -3.47
C ASP A 229 -10.10 12.00 -2.75
N VAL A 230 -10.54 13.11 -3.36
CA VAL A 230 -10.54 14.42 -2.70
C VAL A 230 -11.61 14.45 -1.61
N GLU A 231 -11.17 14.69 -0.38
CA GLU A 231 -12.02 14.87 0.79
C GLU A 231 -11.84 16.28 1.37
N ALA A 232 -12.59 16.63 2.42
CA ALA A 232 -12.52 17.96 3.04
C ALA A 232 -11.09 18.34 3.49
N CYS A 233 -10.30 17.39 3.97
CA CYS A 233 -8.92 17.61 4.41
C CYS A 233 -7.93 17.77 3.24
N THR A 234 -8.29 17.31 2.04
CA THR A 234 -7.46 17.38 0.82
C THR A 234 -8.09 18.26 -0.26
N ALA A 235 -9.12 19.05 0.06
CA ALA A 235 -9.81 19.90 -0.90
C ALA A 235 -8.90 20.96 -1.54
N ASP A 236 -7.82 21.32 -0.85
CA ASP A 236 -6.84 22.34 -1.23
C ASP A 236 -5.59 21.77 -1.94
N VAL A 237 -5.55 20.47 -2.27
CA VAL A 237 -4.44 19.89 -3.04
C VAL A 237 -4.30 20.60 -4.38
N GLU A 238 -3.05 20.82 -4.77
CA GLU A 238 -2.68 21.67 -5.91
C GLU A 238 -3.07 21.03 -7.25
N THR A 239 -2.93 19.71 -7.37
CA THR A 239 -3.32 18.96 -8.58
C THR A 239 -4.33 17.87 -8.25
N LYS A 240 -5.47 17.91 -8.94
CA LYS A 240 -6.53 16.90 -8.88
C LYS A 240 -6.54 16.17 -10.22
N LEU A 241 -6.16 14.90 -10.22
CA LEU A 241 -6.17 14.09 -11.44
C LEU A 241 -7.62 13.70 -11.77
N ASP A 242 -8.05 13.97 -13.00
CA ASP A 242 -9.39 13.63 -13.49
C ASP A 242 -9.32 12.59 -14.62
N GLY A 243 -10.30 11.70 -14.66
CA GLY A 243 -10.40 10.63 -15.65
C GLY A 243 -9.61 9.38 -15.24
N ASN A 244 -9.28 8.51 -16.20
CA ASN A 244 -8.73 7.18 -15.92
C ASN A 244 -7.23 7.04 -16.23
N GLY A 245 -6.53 8.16 -16.49
CA GLY A 245 -5.12 8.17 -16.85
C GLY A 245 -4.78 7.34 -18.11
N PRO A 246 -3.52 6.90 -18.27
CA PRO A 246 -2.39 7.25 -17.41
C PRO A 246 -2.03 8.73 -17.53
N TRP A 247 -1.42 9.30 -16.49
CA TRP A 247 -0.84 10.64 -16.51
C TRP A 247 0.68 10.54 -16.44
N ARG A 248 1.38 11.55 -16.95
CA ARG A 248 2.85 11.62 -16.93
C ARG A 248 3.30 12.76 -16.03
N LEU A 249 4.23 12.47 -15.12
CA LEU A 249 4.99 13.47 -14.36
C LEU A 249 6.42 13.46 -14.91
N GLY A 250 6.75 14.44 -15.75
CA GLY A 250 8.01 14.37 -16.52
C GLY A 250 8.00 13.25 -17.57
N GLN A 251 9.18 12.74 -17.92
CA GLN A 251 9.34 11.75 -19.00
C GLN A 251 9.38 10.30 -18.50
N ASP A 252 9.74 10.12 -17.25
CA ASP A 252 10.18 8.85 -16.65
C ASP A 252 9.26 8.37 -15.51
N ILE A 253 8.19 9.11 -15.19
CA ILE A 253 7.16 8.71 -14.23
C ILE A 253 5.79 8.65 -14.88
N MET A 254 5.09 7.55 -14.63
CA MET A 254 3.70 7.33 -15.04
C MET A 254 2.80 7.14 -13.82
N LEU A 255 1.68 7.84 -13.79
CA LEU A 255 0.64 7.71 -12.78
C LEU A 255 -0.50 6.89 -13.37
N ILE A 256 -0.84 5.78 -12.74
CA ILE A 256 -1.70 4.73 -13.30
C ILE A 256 -2.93 4.63 -12.42
N HIS A 257 -4.10 4.93 -12.98
CA HIS A 257 -5.35 4.81 -12.24
C HIS A 257 -5.67 3.33 -11.99
N THR A 258 -5.70 2.97 -10.71
CA THR A 258 -5.89 1.61 -10.22
C THR A 258 -7.04 1.58 -9.21
N PRO A 259 -8.27 1.95 -9.63
CA PRO A 259 -9.42 1.97 -8.74
C PRO A 259 -9.67 0.57 -8.17
N GLY A 260 -10.20 0.51 -6.96
CA GLY A 260 -10.48 -0.75 -6.29
C GLY A 260 -10.46 -0.62 -4.78
N HIS A 261 -9.30 -0.33 -4.20
CA HIS A 261 -9.17 -0.05 -2.77
C HIS A 261 -9.98 1.21 -2.40
N THR A 262 -9.76 2.28 -3.15
CA THR A 262 -10.63 3.45 -3.26
C THR A 262 -10.98 3.72 -4.72
N GLU A 263 -11.93 4.61 -4.98
CA GLU A 263 -12.27 5.04 -6.34
C GLU A 263 -11.11 5.80 -7.01
N GLY A 264 -10.40 6.64 -6.23
CA GLY A 264 -9.29 7.45 -6.69
C GLY A 264 -7.90 6.85 -6.46
N SER A 265 -7.78 5.55 -6.20
CA SER A 265 -6.46 4.90 -6.04
C SER A 265 -5.62 5.03 -7.32
N VAL A 266 -4.38 5.51 -7.18
CA VAL A 266 -3.42 5.68 -8.28
C VAL A 266 -2.05 5.15 -7.88
N CYS A 267 -1.46 4.29 -8.71
CA CYS A 267 -0.09 3.83 -8.55
C CYS A 267 0.89 4.79 -9.25
N LEU A 268 2.09 4.98 -8.69
CA LEU A 268 3.19 5.69 -9.37
C LEU A 268 4.21 4.68 -9.88
N PHE A 269 4.44 4.66 -11.19
CA PHE A 269 5.47 3.85 -11.82
C PHE A 269 6.68 4.70 -12.17
N TYR A 270 7.78 4.48 -11.45
CA TYR A 270 9.08 5.09 -11.72
C TYR A 270 9.87 4.18 -12.66
N MET A 271 9.88 4.55 -13.94
CA MET A 271 10.36 3.71 -15.04
C MET A 271 11.88 3.40 -14.99
N PRO A 272 12.79 4.36 -14.67
CA PRO A 272 14.24 4.12 -14.71
C PRO A 272 14.70 2.99 -13.79
N LEU A 273 14.07 2.87 -12.61
CA LEU A 273 14.39 1.84 -11.62
C LEU A 273 13.34 0.72 -11.57
N LYS A 274 12.36 0.74 -12.48
CA LYS A 274 11.32 -0.29 -12.58
C LYS A 274 10.56 -0.50 -11.26
N ILE A 275 10.16 0.60 -10.60
CA ILE A 275 9.50 0.58 -9.28
C ILE A 275 8.04 1.01 -9.42
N LEU A 276 7.13 0.19 -8.91
CA LEU A 276 5.72 0.54 -8.77
C LEU A 276 5.40 0.83 -7.30
N PHE A 277 5.03 2.07 -7.00
CA PHE A 277 4.49 2.47 -5.71
C PHE A 277 2.97 2.30 -5.72
N THR A 278 2.46 1.42 -4.88
CA THR A 278 1.08 0.90 -4.99
C THR A 278 0.11 1.46 -3.95
N GLY A 279 0.60 2.15 -2.91
CA GLY A 279 -0.25 2.46 -1.74
C GLY A 279 -0.85 1.15 -1.20
N ASP A 280 -2.16 1.12 -1.04
CA ASP A 280 -2.91 -0.07 -0.62
C ASP A 280 -3.52 -0.89 -1.76
N HIS A 281 -3.15 -0.59 -3.00
CA HIS A 281 -3.68 -1.30 -4.15
C HIS A 281 -3.22 -2.76 -4.21
N LEU A 282 -1.95 -3.04 -3.90
CA LEU A 282 -1.37 -4.38 -3.91
C LEU A 282 -0.14 -4.42 -3.00
N LEU A 283 -0.08 -5.40 -2.10
CA LEU A 283 1.01 -5.52 -1.13
C LEU A 283 1.36 -6.97 -0.79
N MET A 284 2.49 -7.15 -0.10
CA MET A 284 2.92 -8.45 0.44
C MET A 284 2.69 -8.52 1.95
N ARG A 285 2.01 -9.57 2.40
CA ARG A 285 1.95 -9.99 3.81
C ARG A 285 2.87 -11.19 4.03
N GLU A 286 2.99 -11.63 5.28
CA GLU A 286 3.63 -12.92 5.60
C GLU A 286 2.96 -14.11 4.91
N SER A 287 1.66 -14.00 4.63
CA SER A 287 0.84 -15.03 3.98
C SER A 287 0.88 -15.00 2.45
N GLY A 288 1.53 -14.01 1.83
CA GLY A 288 1.53 -13.82 0.38
C GLY A 288 0.98 -12.47 -0.05
N LEU A 289 0.70 -12.35 -1.36
CA LEU A 289 0.09 -11.16 -1.95
C LEU A 289 -1.31 -10.92 -1.41
N ASP A 290 -1.69 -9.65 -1.29
CA ASP A 290 -2.94 -9.22 -0.67
C ASP A 290 -3.40 -7.89 -1.28
N ILE A 291 -4.72 -7.71 -1.37
CA ILE A 291 -5.39 -6.49 -1.85
C ILE A 291 -6.19 -5.78 -0.75
N VAL A 292 -6.01 -6.20 0.50
CA VAL A 292 -6.58 -5.58 1.70
C VAL A 292 -8.10 -5.49 1.65
N GLU A 293 -8.76 -6.60 1.32
CA GLU A 293 -10.20 -6.67 1.09
C GLU A 293 -11.03 -6.09 2.24
N MET A 294 -10.60 -6.30 3.48
CA MET A 294 -11.29 -5.79 4.67
C MET A 294 -11.33 -4.26 4.77
N TYR A 295 -10.43 -3.58 4.07
CA TYR A 295 -10.37 -2.11 3.98
C TYR A 295 -10.67 -1.61 2.56
N ASN A 296 -11.14 -2.47 1.66
CA ASN A 296 -11.60 -2.06 0.35
C ASN A 296 -12.91 -1.26 0.48
N ARG A 297 -12.89 0.00 0.08
CA ARG A 297 -14.01 0.94 0.17
C ARG A 297 -14.71 1.20 -1.16
N TYR A 298 -14.34 0.49 -2.22
CA TYR A 298 -14.90 0.69 -3.55
C TYR A 298 -15.35 -0.62 -4.20
N SER A 299 -14.43 -1.46 -4.67
CA SER A 299 -14.77 -2.75 -5.28
C SER A 299 -13.57 -3.68 -5.38
N VAL A 300 -13.69 -4.87 -4.79
CA VAL A 300 -12.67 -5.93 -4.90
C VAL A 300 -12.50 -6.36 -6.36
N GLY A 301 -13.59 -6.55 -7.10
CA GLY A 301 -13.52 -6.93 -8.52
C GLY A 301 -12.80 -5.87 -9.36
N THR A 302 -13.07 -4.59 -9.12
CA THR A 302 -12.37 -3.50 -9.81
C THR A 302 -10.90 -3.43 -9.42
N GLN A 303 -10.56 -3.75 -8.17
CA GLN A 303 -9.18 -3.86 -7.73
C GLN A 303 -8.46 -4.99 -8.47
N LEU A 304 -9.08 -6.15 -8.62
CA LEU A 304 -8.50 -7.27 -9.38
C LEU A 304 -8.32 -6.94 -10.88
N ASP A 305 -9.27 -6.25 -11.50
CA ASP A 305 -9.10 -5.76 -12.87
C ASP A 305 -7.96 -4.74 -12.98
N SER A 306 -7.78 -3.89 -11.97
CA SER A 306 -6.64 -2.97 -11.89
C SER A 306 -5.31 -3.71 -11.67
N VAL A 307 -5.27 -4.81 -10.90
CA VAL A 307 -4.08 -5.67 -10.79
C VAL A 307 -3.72 -6.29 -12.14
N LYS A 308 -4.71 -6.75 -12.94
CA LYS A 308 -4.44 -7.27 -14.30
C LYS A 308 -3.78 -6.22 -15.21
N LYS A 309 -4.16 -4.94 -15.10
CA LYS A 309 -3.52 -3.86 -15.87
C LYS A 309 -2.02 -3.72 -15.57
N LEU A 310 -1.58 -4.12 -14.37
CA LEU A 310 -0.16 -4.06 -13.97
C LEU A 310 0.71 -5.12 -14.69
N LEU A 311 0.10 -6.15 -15.29
CA LEU A 311 0.82 -7.16 -16.08
C LEU A 311 1.50 -6.52 -17.30
N ASP A 312 0.91 -5.47 -17.87
CA ASP A 312 1.43 -4.75 -19.04
C ASP A 312 2.63 -3.83 -18.74
N LEU A 313 3.01 -3.69 -17.47
CA LEU A 313 4.08 -2.80 -17.02
C LEU A 313 5.38 -3.55 -16.74
N ASP A 314 6.49 -2.96 -17.14
CA ASP A 314 7.84 -3.52 -16.94
C ASP A 314 8.46 -3.05 -15.61
N PHE A 315 7.94 -3.55 -14.49
CA PHE A 315 8.48 -3.30 -13.15
C PHE A 315 9.04 -4.57 -12.50
N ASN A 316 10.05 -4.40 -11.66
CA ASN A 316 10.63 -5.49 -10.85
C ASN A 316 10.42 -5.25 -9.35
N TRP A 317 9.89 -4.10 -8.96
CA TRP A 317 9.70 -3.75 -7.55
C TRP A 317 8.29 -3.27 -7.28
N ILE A 318 7.72 -3.73 -6.16
CA ILE A 318 6.51 -3.14 -5.56
C ILE A 318 6.89 -2.50 -4.22
N MET A 319 6.50 -1.24 -4.06
CA MET A 319 6.68 -0.43 -2.87
C MET A 319 5.29 -0.04 -2.32
N PRO A 320 4.71 -0.84 -1.42
CA PRO A 320 3.36 -0.59 -0.95
C PRO A 320 3.33 0.43 0.20
N GLY A 321 2.16 0.98 0.48
CA GLY A 321 1.88 1.76 1.69
C GLY A 321 1.92 0.85 2.91
N HIS A 322 1.18 -0.26 2.86
CA HIS A 322 1.19 -1.28 3.92
C HIS A 322 1.90 -2.58 3.52
N GLY A 323 2.34 -3.36 4.51
CA GLY A 323 3.01 -4.65 4.26
C GLY A 323 4.45 -4.52 3.79
N ARG A 324 4.91 -5.51 3.03
CA ARG A 324 6.33 -5.71 2.68
C ARG A 324 6.60 -5.33 1.23
N ARG A 325 7.78 -4.78 1.01
CA ARG A 325 8.33 -4.51 -0.32
C ARG A 325 8.60 -5.82 -1.04
N ILE A 326 8.43 -5.84 -2.36
CA ILE A 326 8.65 -7.01 -3.20
C ILE A 326 9.72 -6.68 -4.23
N GLU A 327 10.69 -7.58 -4.39
CA GLU A 327 11.61 -7.63 -5.52
C GLU A 327 11.30 -8.90 -6.32
N PHE A 328 10.98 -8.74 -7.59
CA PHE A 328 10.91 -9.83 -8.55
C PHE A 328 12.26 -9.97 -9.25
N LYS A 329 12.66 -11.20 -9.52
CA LYS A 329 13.86 -11.55 -10.27
C LYS A 329 13.80 -11.03 -11.70
N ASP A 330 12.66 -11.23 -12.37
CA ASP A 330 12.42 -10.87 -13.76
C ASP A 330 10.92 -10.67 -14.04
N ILE A 331 10.60 -10.24 -15.27
CA ILE A 331 9.23 -9.92 -15.68
C ILE A 331 8.35 -11.17 -15.74
N GLU A 332 8.95 -12.31 -16.05
CA GLU A 332 8.28 -13.61 -16.10
C GLU A 332 7.84 -14.05 -14.71
N GLU A 333 8.72 -13.97 -13.70
CA GLU A 333 8.35 -14.23 -12.30
C GLU A 333 7.26 -13.27 -11.82
N LYS A 334 7.40 -11.96 -12.11
CA LYS A 334 6.37 -10.96 -11.78
C LYS A 334 5.01 -11.34 -12.38
N ASN A 335 4.94 -11.61 -13.67
CA ASN A 335 3.69 -11.96 -14.35
C ASN A 335 3.09 -13.25 -13.81
N ALA A 336 3.89 -14.31 -13.65
CA ALA A 336 3.41 -15.58 -13.12
C ALA A 336 2.79 -15.45 -11.72
N ILE A 337 3.44 -14.69 -10.83
CA ILE A 337 2.93 -14.46 -9.47
C ILE A 337 1.63 -13.64 -9.48
N LEU A 338 1.57 -12.57 -10.27
CA LEU A 338 0.37 -11.72 -10.35
C LEU A 338 -0.81 -12.43 -11.02
N GLU A 339 -0.57 -13.21 -12.07
CA GLU A 339 -1.59 -14.05 -12.72
C GLU A 339 -2.15 -15.08 -11.74
N ALA A 340 -1.27 -15.83 -11.06
CA ALA A 340 -1.69 -16.81 -10.07
C ALA A 340 -2.53 -16.16 -8.94
N PHE A 341 -2.11 -14.99 -8.46
CA PHE A 341 -2.86 -14.23 -7.45
C PHE A 341 -4.26 -13.81 -7.94
N VAL A 342 -4.36 -13.29 -9.17
CA VAL A 342 -5.65 -12.89 -9.75
C VAL A 342 -6.55 -14.09 -9.97
N GLU A 343 -6.01 -15.22 -10.42
CA GLU A 343 -6.76 -16.46 -10.61
C GLU A 343 -7.30 -17.01 -9.28
N GLU A 344 -6.46 -17.06 -8.24
CA GLU A 344 -6.85 -17.45 -6.88
C GLU A 344 -8.00 -16.58 -6.38
N LYS A 345 -7.87 -15.25 -6.45
CA LYS A 345 -8.90 -14.32 -6.00
C LYS A 345 -10.17 -14.35 -6.84
N ALA A 346 -10.08 -14.61 -8.15
CA ALA A 346 -11.26 -14.76 -8.99
C ALA A 346 -12.10 -15.99 -8.63
N ILE A 347 -11.46 -17.06 -8.10
CA ILE A 347 -12.16 -18.25 -7.59
C ILE A 347 -12.88 -17.94 -6.27
N GLU A 348 -12.24 -17.18 -5.38
CA GLU A 348 -12.83 -16.75 -4.10
C GLU A 348 -14.02 -15.80 -4.28
N HIS A 349 -14.04 -15.02 -5.37
CA HIS A 349 -15.09 -14.05 -5.71
C HIS A 349 -15.79 -14.37 -7.05
N PRO A 350 -16.58 -15.45 -7.15
CA PRO A 350 -17.10 -15.98 -8.42
C PRO A 350 -18.12 -15.08 -9.13
N THR A 351 -18.67 -14.06 -8.47
CA THR A 351 -19.51 -13.03 -9.12
C THR A 351 -18.75 -12.22 -10.18
N PHE A 352 -17.43 -12.36 -10.24
CA PHE A 352 -16.53 -11.72 -11.18
C PHE A 352 -16.37 -12.45 -12.53
N SER A 353 -16.60 -13.77 -12.57
CA SER A 353 -16.29 -14.62 -13.74
C SER A 353 -17.31 -14.50 -14.90
N ALA A 354 -18.48 -13.89 -14.67
CA ALA A 354 -19.60 -13.95 -15.61
C ALA A 354 -19.57 -12.93 -16.77
N LEU A 355 -18.58 -12.03 -16.86
CA LEU A 355 -18.64 -10.93 -17.85
C LEU A 355 -17.43 -10.80 -18.81
N THR A 356 -16.45 -11.70 -18.81
CA THR A 356 -15.29 -11.55 -19.74
C THR A 356 -14.82 -12.81 -20.46
N ARG A 357 -15.59 -13.90 -20.51
CA ARG A 357 -15.32 -14.98 -21.48
C ARG A 357 -16.20 -14.82 -22.72
N PRO A 358 -15.64 -14.64 -23.93
CA PRO A 358 -16.40 -14.83 -25.15
C PRO A 358 -16.93 -16.27 -25.18
N LEU A 359 -18.23 -16.43 -25.39
CA LEU A 359 -18.91 -17.70 -25.68
C LEU A 359 -18.57 -18.19 -27.10
N CYS A 360 -17.28 -18.27 -27.43
CA CYS A 360 -16.80 -18.86 -28.68
C CYS A 360 -15.66 -19.81 -28.31
N ASP A 361 -16.01 -21.01 -27.86
CA ASP A 361 -15.18 -22.23 -27.99
C ASP A 361 -15.87 -23.53 -27.51
N LEU A 362 -17.19 -23.51 -27.24
CA LEU A 362 -17.93 -24.72 -26.87
C LEU A 362 -18.68 -25.41 -28.02
N TYR A 363 -18.40 -25.06 -29.27
CA TYR A 363 -18.92 -25.76 -30.45
C TYR A 363 -17.84 -25.97 -31.52
N SER A 364 -16.84 -26.80 -31.21
CA SER A 364 -15.98 -27.38 -32.26
C SER A 364 -15.49 -28.77 -31.88
N THR A 365 -16.41 -29.70 -31.70
CA THR A 365 -16.18 -31.12 -32.01
C THR A 365 -17.49 -31.71 -32.47
N TYR A 366 -17.44 -32.45 -33.59
CA TYR A 366 -18.54 -33.07 -34.34
C TYR A 366 -19.15 -32.23 -35.48
N SER A 367 -18.43 -32.24 -36.61
CA SER A 367 -19.05 -32.37 -37.95
C SER A 367 -18.69 -33.78 -38.43
N SER A 368 -19.61 -34.66 -38.83
CA SER A 368 -20.24 -34.69 -40.17
C SER A 368 -21.37 -35.78 -40.19
N PRO A 369 -22.07 -36.08 -41.31
CA PRO A 369 -23.33 -35.42 -41.69
C PRO A 369 -24.48 -36.41 -42.04
N SER A 370 -25.75 -36.05 -41.79
CA SER A 370 -26.86 -36.57 -42.63
C SER A 370 -28.23 -35.93 -42.34
N SER A 371 -28.76 -35.28 -43.38
CA SER A 371 -30.15 -35.28 -43.88
C SER A 371 -31.33 -34.72 -43.06
N CYS A 372 -32.02 -33.81 -43.77
CA CYS A 372 -33.48 -33.67 -43.97
C CYS A 372 -34.35 -32.84 -43.00
N ASN A 373 -34.84 -31.72 -43.58
CA ASN A 373 -36.22 -31.21 -43.59
C ASN A 373 -36.99 -30.91 -42.27
N ASP A 374 -37.30 -29.62 -42.07
CA ASP A 374 -38.62 -28.97 -42.24
C ASP A 374 -39.00 -27.95 -41.13
N LYS A 375 -39.47 -26.78 -41.62
CA LYS A 375 -40.39 -25.75 -41.08
C LYS A 375 -40.52 -25.37 -39.58
N ARG A 376 -40.45 -24.05 -39.38
CA ARG A 376 -41.35 -23.11 -38.62
C ARG A 376 -41.90 -23.56 -37.24
N ASN A 377 -41.56 -22.83 -36.17
CA ASN A 377 -42.38 -21.76 -35.53
C ASN A 377 -41.84 -21.37 -34.12
N SER A 378 -41.87 -20.06 -33.82
CA SER A 378 -42.31 -19.42 -32.56
C SER A 378 -42.08 -20.07 -31.17
N GLY A 379 -41.45 -19.31 -30.26
CA GLY A 379 -41.95 -19.15 -28.88
C GLY A 379 -41.03 -19.62 -27.73
N TYR A 380 -40.57 -18.64 -26.95
CA TYR A 380 -40.37 -18.60 -25.48
C TYR A 380 -40.26 -19.90 -24.65
N ILE A 381 -39.31 -19.86 -23.68
CA ILE A 381 -39.11 -20.70 -22.46
C ILE A 381 -38.15 -21.89 -22.68
N ASP A 382 -36.98 -21.98 -22.02
CA ASP A 382 -36.81 -22.48 -20.64
C ASP A 382 -35.49 -22.03 -19.96
N VAL A 383 -35.61 -21.29 -18.84
CA VAL A 383 -34.51 -20.97 -17.88
C VAL A 383 -34.52 -21.94 -16.68
N VAL A 384 -35.35 -22.98 -16.69
CA VAL A 384 -35.62 -23.80 -15.49
C VAL A 384 -34.75 -25.07 -15.39
N VAL A 385 -33.99 -25.45 -16.42
CA VAL A 385 -33.24 -26.72 -16.41
C VAL A 385 -31.83 -26.62 -15.80
N VAL A 386 -31.21 -25.44 -15.76
CA VAL A 386 -29.83 -25.29 -15.23
C VAL A 386 -29.78 -25.22 -13.69
N LEU A 387 -30.87 -24.82 -13.04
CA LEU A 387 -30.92 -24.73 -11.56
C LEU A 387 -31.04 -26.10 -10.86
N ASN A 388 -31.46 -27.15 -11.56
CA ASN A 388 -31.61 -28.49 -10.94
C ASN A 388 -30.31 -29.32 -10.94
N ALA A 389 -29.37 -29.07 -11.86
CA ALA A 389 -28.12 -29.85 -11.92
C ALA A 389 -27.11 -29.43 -10.83
N VAL A 390 -27.09 -28.15 -10.45
CA VAL A 390 -26.18 -27.62 -9.42
C VAL A 390 -26.64 -28.01 -8.00
N GLY A 391 -27.97 -28.12 -7.80
CA GLY A 391 -28.53 -28.61 -6.53
C GLY A 391 -28.17 -30.06 -6.23
N LEU A 392 -28.29 -30.97 -7.19
CA LEU A 392 -28.06 -32.42 -7.00
C LEU A 392 -26.61 -32.79 -6.64
N LEU A 393 -25.62 -31.99 -7.07
CA LEU A 393 -24.20 -32.18 -6.72
C LEU A 393 -23.84 -31.67 -5.31
N TYR A 394 -24.61 -30.72 -4.77
CA TYR A 394 -24.42 -30.21 -3.41
C TYR A 394 -24.96 -31.18 -2.34
N TRP A 395 -26.08 -31.86 -2.63
CA TRP A 395 -26.68 -32.82 -1.71
C TRP A 395 -25.89 -34.12 -1.60
N SER A 396 -25.21 -34.58 -2.66
CA SER A 396 -24.41 -35.81 -2.62
C SER A 396 -23.12 -35.67 -1.78
N LYS A 397 -22.48 -34.50 -1.81
CA LYS A 397 -21.29 -34.21 -0.97
C LYS A 397 -21.64 -34.05 0.51
N LEU A 398 -22.79 -33.45 0.82
CA LEU A 398 -23.26 -33.30 2.21
C LEU A 398 -23.65 -34.65 2.83
N LEU A 399 -24.25 -35.55 2.05
CA LEU A 399 -24.58 -36.91 2.50
C LEU A 399 -23.32 -37.76 2.76
N MET A 400 -22.27 -37.60 1.95
CA MET A 400 -21.00 -38.29 2.13
C MET A 400 -20.26 -37.86 3.41
N LEU A 401 -20.30 -36.56 3.73
CA LEU A 401 -19.72 -36.02 4.96
C LEU A 401 -20.48 -36.46 6.22
N LEU A 402 -21.82 -36.54 6.15
CA LEU A 402 -22.65 -37.07 7.24
C LEU A 402 -22.42 -38.57 7.48
N PHE A 403 -22.23 -39.37 6.43
CA PHE A 403 -21.87 -40.79 6.57
C PHE A 403 -20.46 -41.01 7.15
N LEU A 404 -19.50 -40.13 6.83
CA LEU A 404 -18.15 -40.21 7.38
C LEU A 404 -18.13 -39.86 8.88
N CYS A 405 -18.93 -38.89 9.32
CA CYS A 405 -19.07 -38.56 10.75
C CYS A 405 -19.73 -39.68 11.56
N ILE A 406 -20.74 -40.36 11.02
CA ILE A 406 -21.43 -41.47 11.71
C ILE A 406 -20.53 -42.72 11.85
N ILE A 407 -19.64 -42.97 10.89
CA ILE A 407 -18.68 -44.08 10.95
C ILE A 407 -17.54 -43.81 11.96
N ILE A 408 -17.12 -42.55 12.12
CA ILE A 408 -16.05 -42.17 13.06
C ILE A 408 -16.53 -42.22 14.53
N ASP A 409 -17.79 -41.87 14.81
CA ASP A 409 -18.37 -41.96 16.16
C ASP A 409 -18.69 -43.40 16.61
N SER A 410 -18.58 -44.39 15.71
CA SER A 410 -18.82 -45.82 16.04
C SER A 410 -17.53 -46.62 16.29
N MET A 411 -16.37 -45.97 16.27
CA MET A 411 -15.05 -46.62 16.47
C MET A 411 -14.18 -45.98 17.57
N VAL A 412 -14.79 -45.27 18.55
CA VAL A 412 -14.14 -44.80 19.78
C VAL A 412 -14.80 -45.39 21.01
#